data_AF-J4U1X2-F1
#
_entry.id   AF-J4U1X2-F1
#
_cell.length_a   1.000
_cell.length_b   1.000
_cell.length_c   1.000
_cell.angle_alpha   90.00
_cell.angle_beta   90.00
_cell.angle_gamma   90.00
#
_symmetry.space_group_name_H-M   'P 1'
#
loop_
_entity.id
_entity.type
_entity.pdbx_description
1 polymer ?
#
loop_
_entity_poly.entity_id
_entity_poly.type
_entity_poly.pdbx_seq_one_letter_code
_entity_poly.pdbx_strand_id
1 'polypeptide(L)'
;MNRRDFLRRLALVGIGAAALPFFPSVTEASWYIPTVLPGVSVRPTHLKFGALENRFFTNSLVIHHIGSTNDDVSAETVHQWHLNNGWAGIGYHFLIRKDGTIEEGRPLGTVGAHVYGENRHTVGINIVGNFEMATPTEAQLTAAAHLIASLCTVYQFDPVWEQTIFGHRDLSATACPGRYLYAQLPGVVDRARVFYGSEELSAERARIAQMECEDKERQRALTRAKMEEARRKNMANARPSHPTPSAPQSPLPKPTPKPQPPKAARPQPEIKKPNMRPDIPKPQNIKPTQRRIAD
;
A
#
# COMPACT_ATOMS: atom_id res chain seq x y z
N MET A 1 16.36 -6.74 8.26
CA MET A 1 17.02 -6.32 7.00
C MET A 1 17.26 -4.82 7.08
N ASN A 2 18.51 -4.35 6.99
CA ASN A 2 18.85 -2.94 7.26
C ASN A 2 18.60 -2.06 6.02
N ARG A 3 18.15 -0.81 6.24
CA ARG A 3 17.81 0.23 5.25
C ARG A 3 18.86 0.44 4.15
N ARG A 4 20.13 0.11 4.42
CA ARG A 4 21.24 0.20 3.46
C ARG A 4 21.31 -0.96 2.45
N ASP A 5 20.83 -2.15 2.80
CA ASP A 5 20.88 -3.33 1.92
C ASP A 5 19.72 -3.37 0.91
N PHE A 6 18.60 -2.75 1.25
CA PHE A 6 17.44 -2.62 0.36
C PHE A 6 17.71 -1.68 -0.82
N LEU A 7 18.32 -0.51 -0.54
CA LEU A 7 18.64 0.48 -1.59
C LEU A 7 19.74 0.01 -2.56
N ARG A 8 20.66 -0.86 -2.11
CA ARG A 8 21.70 -1.43 -2.99
C ARG A 8 21.16 -2.45 -4.00
N ARG A 9 20.07 -3.16 -3.66
CA ARG A 9 19.48 -4.17 -4.57
C ARG A 9 18.57 -3.54 -5.64
N LEU A 10 18.00 -2.37 -5.39
CA LEU A 10 17.19 -1.65 -6.38
C LEU A 10 18.05 -1.08 -7.53
N ALA A 11 19.31 -0.74 -7.28
CA ALA A 11 20.21 -0.17 -8.28
C ALA A 11 20.85 -1.18 -9.25
N LEU A 12 20.66 -2.49 -9.02
CA LEU A 12 21.32 -3.56 -9.81
C LEU A 12 20.41 -4.26 -10.82
N VAL A 13 19.14 -3.88 -10.94
CA VAL A 13 18.30 -4.29 -12.08
C VAL A 13 18.23 -3.14 -13.08
N GLY A 14 19.38 -2.87 -13.69
CA GLY A 14 19.46 -2.07 -14.90
C GLY A 14 19.26 -2.98 -16.12
N ILE A 15 18.03 -3.07 -16.62
CA ILE A 15 17.76 -3.49 -17.99
C ILE A 15 16.67 -2.56 -18.56
N GLY A 16 17.05 -1.82 -19.61
CA GLY A 16 16.14 -1.43 -20.69
C GLY A 16 15.33 -0.16 -20.47
N ALA A 17 15.85 0.96 -20.98
CA ALA A 17 15.02 2.05 -21.44
C ALA A 17 14.12 1.55 -22.59
N ALA A 18 12.82 1.37 -22.32
CA ALA A 18 11.79 1.27 -23.34
C ALA A 18 10.46 1.75 -22.72
N ALA A 19 9.76 2.58 -23.48
CA ALA A 19 8.59 3.34 -23.08
C ALA A 19 7.44 2.49 -22.51
N LEU A 20 6.90 2.92 -21.38
CA LEU A 20 5.54 2.60 -20.95
C LEU A 20 4.78 3.93 -20.80
N PRO A 21 3.76 4.20 -21.65
CA PRO A 21 2.88 5.33 -21.45
C PRO A 21 1.87 4.98 -20.35
N PHE A 22 1.51 5.95 -19.51
CA PHE A 22 0.46 5.87 -18.48
C PHE A 22 0.72 4.90 -17.32
N PHE A 23 1.60 5.31 -16.41
CA PHE A 23 1.23 5.23 -14.99
C PHE A 23 0.78 6.63 -14.59
N PRO A 24 -0.48 6.86 -14.15
CA PRO A 24 -0.77 8.10 -13.46
C PRO A 24 0.21 8.18 -12.29
N SER A 25 0.78 9.37 -12.08
CA SER A 25 1.68 9.60 -10.96
C SER A 25 1.04 9.02 -9.71
N VAL A 26 1.61 7.95 -9.15
CA VAL A 26 1.23 7.47 -7.83
C VAL A 26 1.63 8.61 -6.91
N THR A 27 0.69 9.49 -6.62
CA THR A 27 0.81 10.49 -5.58
C THR A 27 1.07 9.71 -4.31
N GLU A 28 2.32 9.74 -3.82
CA GLU A 28 2.65 9.39 -2.45
C GLU A 28 1.97 10.42 -1.53
N ALA A 29 0.64 10.37 -1.45
CA ALA A 29 -0.15 11.05 -0.45
C ALA A 29 -0.01 10.24 0.84
N SER A 30 1.13 10.36 1.51
CA SER A 30 1.39 9.53 2.69
C SER A 30 2.17 10.19 3.82
N TRP A 31 2.50 11.47 3.72
CA TRP A 31 3.11 12.17 4.86
C TRP A 31 2.12 13.12 5.55
N TYR A 32 1.11 13.63 4.84
CA TYR A 32 0.10 14.49 5.44
C TYR A 32 -1.09 13.66 5.95
N ILE A 33 -1.11 13.45 7.27
CA ILE A 33 -2.30 12.98 7.99
C ILE A 33 -2.75 14.17 8.83
N PRO A 34 -3.85 14.83 8.47
CA PRO A 34 -4.29 15.99 9.23
C PRO A 34 -4.71 15.53 10.62
N THR A 35 -4.42 16.36 11.63
CA THR A 35 -4.87 16.14 13.01
C THR A 35 -6.39 16.22 13.13
N VAL A 36 -7.06 16.90 12.19
CA VAL A 36 -8.51 17.08 12.13
C VAL A 36 -8.97 16.90 10.68
N LEU A 37 -10.01 16.09 10.46
CA LEU A 37 -10.60 15.95 9.12
C LEU A 37 -11.43 17.19 8.79
N PRO A 38 -11.33 17.74 7.57
CA PRO A 38 -12.11 18.92 7.17
C PRO A 38 -13.60 18.59 7.17
N GLY A 39 -14.45 19.50 7.65
CA GLY A 39 -15.91 19.33 7.63
C GLY A 39 -16.49 18.19 8.48
N VAL A 40 -15.68 17.49 9.30
CA VAL A 40 -16.11 16.34 10.10
C VAL A 40 -15.61 16.42 11.54
N SER A 41 -16.53 16.24 12.49
CA SER A 41 -16.18 16.05 13.91
C SER A 41 -15.91 14.57 14.19
N VAL A 42 -14.70 14.27 14.67
CA VAL A 42 -14.30 12.92 15.07
C VAL A 42 -14.03 12.90 16.56
N ARG A 43 -14.69 12.00 17.29
CA ARG A 43 -14.50 11.82 18.73
C ARG A 43 -13.21 11.04 18.98
N PRO A 44 -12.21 11.64 19.66
CA PRO A 44 -11.00 10.91 20.00
C PRO A 44 -11.30 9.81 21.03
N THR A 45 -10.65 8.66 20.87
CA THR A 45 -10.85 7.49 21.74
C THR A 45 -9.61 7.16 22.57
N HIS A 46 -8.44 7.69 22.19
CA HIS A 46 -7.17 7.49 22.89
C HIS A 46 -6.77 6.02 23.14
N LEU A 47 -7.26 5.12 22.28
CA LEU A 47 -7.02 3.68 22.32
C LEU A 47 -5.52 3.35 22.33
N LYS A 48 -5.14 2.29 23.05
CA LYS A 48 -3.76 1.83 23.15
C LYS A 48 -3.55 0.62 22.26
N PHE A 49 -2.68 0.76 21.27
CA PHE A 49 -2.40 -0.30 20.31
C PHE A 49 -1.11 -1.04 20.64
N GLY A 50 -1.02 -2.28 20.18
CA GLY A 50 0.25 -2.98 20.04
C GLY A 50 1.12 -2.38 18.92
N ALA A 51 2.13 -3.13 18.45
CA ALA A 51 2.95 -2.69 17.32
C ALA A 51 2.10 -2.51 16.05
N LEU A 52 2.21 -1.33 15.43
CA LEU A 52 1.55 -0.98 14.18
C LEU A 52 2.56 -0.69 13.08
N GLU A 53 2.16 -0.93 11.83
CA GLU A 53 2.94 -0.59 10.65
C GLU A 53 2.38 0.67 9.99
N ASN A 54 3.25 1.54 9.47
CA ASN A 54 2.82 2.71 8.71
C ASN A 54 2.28 2.32 7.33
N ARG A 55 1.22 3.00 6.89
CA ARG A 55 0.65 2.88 5.55
C ARG A 55 1.20 4.01 4.66
N PHE A 56 1.85 3.65 3.56
CA PHE A 56 2.57 4.59 2.69
C PHE A 56 1.78 5.06 1.46
N PHE A 57 0.57 4.57 1.24
CA PHE A 57 -0.33 5.14 0.24
C PHE A 57 -1.77 4.77 0.59
N THR A 58 -2.72 5.59 0.14
CA THR A 58 -4.14 5.29 0.25
C THR A 58 -4.84 5.72 -1.02
N ASN A 59 -5.58 4.83 -1.65
CA ASN A 59 -6.33 5.12 -2.88
C ASN A 59 -7.79 4.66 -2.82
N SER A 60 -8.21 4.06 -1.71
CA SER A 60 -9.58 3.56 -1.57
C SER A 60 -10.05 3.54 -0.12
N LEU A 61 -11.37 3.59 0.07
CA LEU A 61 -12.06 3.44 1.35
C LEU A 61 -12.91 2.17 1.31
N VAL A 62 -12.99 1.45 2.43
CA VAL A 62 -13.81 0.23 2.53
C VAL A 62 -14.81 0.37 3.66
N ILE A 63 -16.09 0.19 3.35
CA ILE A 63 -17.21 0.28 4.28
C ILE A 63 -17.54 -1.11 4.83
N HIS A 64 -17.67 -1.17 6.16
CA HIS A 64 -17.95 -2.38 6.94
C HIS A 64 -19.17 -2.19 7.81
N HIS A 65 -19.70 -3.32 8.31
CA HIS A 65 -20.60 -3.34 9.45
C HIS A 65 -19.99 -4.13 10.63
N ILE A 66 -20.63 -4.15 11.79
CA ILE A 66 -20.22 -5.04 12.89
C ILE A 66 -20.60 -6.49 12.58
N GLY A 67 -21.82 -6.70 12.08
CA GLY A 67 -22.29 -8.00 11.57
C GLY A 67 -22.65 -9.03 12.65
N SER A 68 -21.97 -9.06 13.80
CA SER A 68 -22.27 -10.00 14.89
C SER A 68 -23.39 -9.53 15.82
N THR A 69 -23.65 -8.22 15.90
CA THR A 69 -24.72 -7.62 16.70
C THR A 69 -25.32 -6.41 15.99
N ASN A 70 -26.59 -6.12 16.28
CA ASN A 70 -27.24 -4.87 15.92
C ASN A 70 -27.27 -3.84 17.07
N ASP A 71 -26.62 -4.11 18.19
CA ASP A 71 -26.49 -3.16 19.29
C ASP A 71 -25.58 -1.98 18.91
N ASP A 72 -25.73 -0.88 19.62
CA ASP A 72 -24.86 0.27 19.44
C ASP A 72 -23.59 0.12 20.28
N VAL A 73 -22.46 -0.20 19.63
CA VAL A 73 -21.16 -0.50 20.27
C VAL A 73 -20.11 0.56 19.95
N SER A 74 -19.19 0.81 20.90
CA SER A 74 -18.11 1.81 20.72
C SER A 74 -16.89 1.23 20.02
N ALA A 75 -16.07 2.12 19.48
CA ALA A 75 -14.71 1.82 19.05
C ALA A 75 -13.89 1.17 20.18
N GLU A 76 -14.04 1.62 21.44
CA GLU A 76 -13.43 0.96 22.61
C GLU A 76 -13.90 -0.50 22.75
N THR A 77 -15.20 -0.75 22.63
CA THR A 77 -15.76 -2.11 22.73
C THR A 77 -15.20 -3.02 21.64
N VAL A 78 -15.21 -2.55 20.39
CA VAL A 78 -14.65 -3.29 19.25
C VAL A 78 -13.14 -3.47 19.39
N HIS A 79 -12.44 -2.48 19.94
CA HIS A 79 -11.01 -2.57 20.25
C HIS A 79 -10.73 -3.72 21.22
N GLN A 80 -11.48 -3.81 22.34
CA GLN A 80 -11.35 -4.91 23.29
C GLN A 80 -11.65 -6.28 22.65
N TRP A 81 -12.69 -6.38 21.81
CA TRP A 81 -12.97 -7.62 21.08
C TRP A 81 -11.80 -8.05 20.20
N HIS A 82 -11.19 -7.11 19.48
CA HIS A 82 -10.05 -7.42 18.61
C HIS A 82 -8.79 -7.74 19.42
N LEU A 83 -8.55 -7.10 20.56
CA LEU A 83 -7.47 -7.48 21.48
C LEU A 83 -7.66 -8.93 21.98
N ASN A 84 -8.88 -9.31 22.35
CA ASN A 84 -9.22 -10.68 22.77
C ASN A 84 -9.03 -11.71 21.65
N ASN A 85 -9.09 -11.28 20.39
CA ASN A 85 -8.76 -12.10 19.22
C ASN A 85 -7.25 -12.15 18.91
N GLY A 86 -6.40 -11.51 19.74
CA GLY A 86 -4.94 -11.45 19.56
C GLY A 86 -4.47 -10.39 18.56
N TRP A 87 -5.34 -9.45 18.17
CA TRP A 87 -4.95 -8.36 17.27
C TRP A 87 -4.31 -7.22 18.05
N ALA A 88 -3.66 -6.29 17.35
CA ALA A 88 -3.07 -5.09 17.97
C ALA A 88 -4.12 -4.05 18.44
N GLY A 89 -5.42 -4.35 18.35
CA GLY A 89 -6.55 -3.46 18.61
C GLY A 89 -7.56 -3.44 17.46
N ILE A 90 -8.52 -2.51 17.51
CA ILE A 90 -9.53 -2.30 16.46
C ILE A 90 -8.90 -2.26 15.05
N GLY A 91 -9.51 -2.96 14.10
CA GLY A 91 -8.99 -3.14 12.74
C GLY A 91 -9.37 -2.02 11.77
N TYR A 92 -10.43 -1.28 12.11
CA TYR A 92 -10.98 -0.15 11.36
C TYR A 92 -10.38 1.17 11.82
N HIS A 93 -10.26 2.14 10.93
CA HIS A 93 -9.73 3.47 11.24
C HIS A 93 -10.80 4.38 11.85
N PHE A 94 -12.05 4.19 11.46
CA PHE A 94 -13.20 4.93 11.98
C PHE A 94 -14.35 3.98 12.28
N LEU A 95 -15.15 4.36 13.28
CA LEU A 95 -16.39 3.67 13.63
C LEU A 95 -17.52 4.69 13.74
N ILE A 96 -18.68 4.41 13.13
CA ILE A 96 -19.85 5.29 13.11
C ILE A 96 -20.96 4.67 13.95
N ARG A 97 -21.24 5.29 15.09
CA ARG A 97 -22.31 4.93 16.04
C ARG A 97 -23.69 5.12 15.43
N LYS A 98 -24.73 4.54 16.03
CA LYS A 98 -26.12 4.66 15.53
C LYS A 98 -26.65 6.08 15.46
N ASP A 99 -26.17 6.96 16.32
CA ASP A 99 -26.51 8.38 16.36
C ASP A 99 -25.73 9.24 15.33
N GLY A 100 -24.84 8.61 14.54
CA GLY A 100 -23.97 9.29 13.59
C GLY A 100 -22.65 9.82 14.18
N THR A 101 -22.39 9.62 15.47
CA THR A 101 -21.08 9.93 16.07
C THR A 101 -20.00 9.12 15.36
N ILE A 102 -18.96 9.80 14.87
CA ILE A 102 -17.77 9.18 14.31
C ILE A 102 -16.71 9.11 15.42
N GLU A 103 -16.24 7.91 15.73
CA GLU A 103 -15.20 7.65 16.72
C GLU A 103 -13.89 7.28 16.02
N GLU A 104 -12.77 7.79 16.54
CA GLU A 104 -11.44 7.35 16.13
C GLU A 104 -11.25 5.86 16.46
N GLY A 105 -10.81 5.09 15.47
CA GLY A 105 -10.34 3.74 15.65
C GLY A 105 -8.83 3.67 15.57
N ARG A 106 -8.35 2.85 14.65
CA ARG A 106 -6.92 2.71 14.34
C ARG A 106 -6.35 4.02 13.78
N PRO A 107 -5.13 4.43 14.19
CA PRO A 107 -4.52 5.65 13.69
C PRO A 107 -4.50 5.72 12.17
N LEU A 108 -4.96 6.84 11.61
CA LEU A 108 -5.24 6.99 10.18
C LEU A 108 -4.05 6.63 9.29
N GLY A 109 -2.81 6.89 9.74
CA GLY A 109 -1.57 6.58 9.01
C GLY A 109 -1.07 5.15 9.06
N THR A 110 -1.78 4.23 9.71
CA THR A 110 -1.28 2.86 9.96
C THR A 110 -2.03 1.82 9.14
N VAL A 111 -1.40 0.68 8.84
CA VAL A 111 -2.04 -0.41 8.10
C VAL A 111 -3.22 -0.96 8.91
N GLY A 112 -4.39 -1.06 8.26
CA GLY A 112 -5.61 -1.62 8.81
C GLY A 112 -5.53 -3.12 9.12
N ALA A 113 -6.58 -3.65 9.73
CA ALA A 113 -6.80 -5.09 9.88
C ALA A 113 -8.25 -5.45 9.56
N HIS A 114 -8.77 -4.95 8.43
CA HIS A 114 -10.19 -5.03 8.09
C HIS A 114 -10.47 -5.81 6.79
N VAL A 115 -9.54 -5.83 5.83
CA VAL A 115 -9.66 -6.61 4.58
C VAL A 115 -8.31 -7.25 4.29
N TYR A 116 -8.25 -8.59 4.25
CA TYR A 116 -7.01 -9.29 3.94
C TYR A 116 -6.55 -8.96 2.51
N GLY A 117 -5.26 -8.68 2.32
CA GLY A 117 -4.68 -8.28 1.02
C GLY A 117 -4.76 -6.78 0.73
N GLU A 118 -5.82 -6.09 1.18
CA GLU A 118 -6.11 -4.70 0.77
C GLU A 118 -5.67 -3.64 1.81
N ASN A 119 -5.46 -4.03 3.07
CA ASN A 119 -5.19 -3.09 4.19
C ASN A 119 -4.06 -2.07 3.96
N ARG A 120 -3.11 -2.35 3.06
CA ARG A 120 -1.93 -1.50 2.80
C ARG A 120 -2.23 -0.27 1.94
N HIS A 121 -3.43 -0.17 1.36
CA HIS A 121 -3.84 0.97 0.54
C HIS A 121 -5.25 1.47 0.82
N THR A 122 -5.92 0.90 1.82
CA THR A 122 -7.30 1.21 2.14
C THR A 122 -7.48 1.77 3.54
N VAL A 123 -8.47 2.63 3.70
CA VAL A 123 -9.01 3.02 5.01
C VAL A 123 -10.35 2.33 5.25
N GLY A 124 -10.41 1.48 6.28
CA GLY A 124 -11.65 0.85 6.74
C GLY A 124 -12.50 1.76 7.63
N ILE A 125 -13.78 1.91 7.29
CA ILE A 125 -14.83 2.60 8.05
C ILE A 125 -15.87 1.56 8.47
N ASN A 126 -16.13 1.41 9.77
CA ASN A 126 -17.15 0.52 10.28
C ASN A 126 -18.42 1.29 10.66
N ILE A 127 -19.57 0.87 10.16
CA ILE A 127 -20.88 1.41 10.55
C ILE A 127 -21.53 0.42 11.52
N VAL A 128 -21.85 0.90 12.72
CA VAL A 128 -22.31 0.05 13.82
C VAL A 128 -23.66 -0.59 13.51
N GLY A 129 -23.69 -1.92 13.52
CA GLY A 129 -24.91 -2.70 13.39
C GLY A 129 -24.72 -4.01 12.63
N ASN A 130 -25.80 -4.77 12.52
CA ASN A 130 -25.89 -5.95 11.67
C ASN A 130 -26.88 -5.69 10.53
N PHE A 131 -26.35 -5.23 9.41
CA PHE A 131 -27.18 -4.88 8.25
C PHE A 131 -27.50 -6.06 7.32
N GLU A 132 -27.31 -7.30 7.77
CA GLU A 132 -28.06 -8.44 7.20
C GLU A 132 -29.49 -8.50 7.75
N MET A 133 -29.75 -7.90 8.92
CA MET A 133 -31.05 -8.00 9.62
C MET A 133 -31.71 -6.64 9.91
N ALA A 134 -30.94 -5.55 9.92
CA ALA A 134 -31.43 -4.20 10.18
C ALA A 134 -31.02 -3.23 9.07
N THR A 135 -31.66 -2.06 9.04
CA THR A 135 -31.27 -0.95 8.15
C THR A 135 -30.39 0.06 8.89
N PRO A 136 -29.40 0.67 8.22
CA PRO A 136 -28.64 1.79 8.79
C PRO A 136 -29.55 2.99 9.07
N THR A 137 -29.22 3.80 10.08
CA THR A 137 -29.95 5.04 10.39
C THR A 137 -29.55 6.15 9.41
N GLU A 138 -30.42 7.15 9.19
CA GLU A 138 -30.04 8.31 8.37
C GLU A 138 -28.87 9.11 8.96
N ALA A 139 -28.72 9.13 10.28
CA ALA A 139 -27.57 9.74 10.94
C ALA A 139 -26.27 9.01 10.56
N GLN A 140 -26.28 7.69 10.53
CA GLN A 140 -25.14 6.89 10.07
C GLN A 140 -24.81 7.13 8.59
N LEU A 141 -25.82 7.15 7.73
CA LEU A 141 -25.62 7.36 6.29
C LEU A 141 -25.09 8.77 5.99
N THR A 142 -25.58 9.79 6.69
CA THR A 142 -25.11 11.17 6.58
C THR A 142 -23.69 11.32 7.09
N ALA A 143 -23.38 10.76 8.27
CA ALA A 143 -22.02 10.76 8.82
C ALA A 143 -21.03 10.02 7.90
N ALA A 144 -21.43 8.89 7.32
CA ALA A 144 -20.62 8.15 6.35
C ALA A 144 -20.34 9.00 5.11
N ALA A 145 -21.33 9.71 4.56
CA ALA A 145 -21.15 10.58 3.41
C ALA A 145 -20.16 11.72 3.68
N HIS A 146 -20.30 12.42 4.82
CA HIS A 146 -19.35 13.48 5.21
C HIS A 146 -17.93 12.93 5.42
N LEU A 147 -17.80 11.78 6.10
CA LEU A 147 -16.51 11.15 6.36
C LEU A 147 -15.81 10.71 5.07
N ILE A 148 -16.56 10.10 4.14
CA ILE A 148 -16.05 9.70 2.82
C ILE A 148 -15.53 10.94 2.06
N ALA A 149 -16.34 12.01 1.98
CA ALA A 149 -15.95 13.23 1.28
C ALA A 149 -14.67 13.86 1.86
N SER A 150 -14.56 13.85 3.19
CA SER A 150 -13.41 14.41 3.90
C SER A 150 -12.15 13.58 3.70
N LEU A 151 -12.25 12.26 3.76
CA LEU A 151 -11.10 11.37 3.49
C LEU A 151 -10.66 11.43 2.03
N CYS A 152 -11.59 11.48 1.09
CA CYS A 152 -11.32 11.70 -0.33
C CYS A 152 -10.60 13.04 -0.57
N THR A 153 -10.98 14.10 0.17
CA THR A 153 -10.31 15.41 0.16
C THR A 153 -8.88 15.30 0.67
N VAL A 154 -8.65 14.61 1.79
CA VAL A 154 -7.31 14.44 2.37
C VAL A 154 -6.39 13.63 1.45
N TYR A 155 -6.91 12.55 0.87
CA TYR A 155 -6.13 11.65 0.01
C TYR A 155 -6.12 12.02 -1.48
N GLN A 156 -6.79 13.11 -1.87
CA GLN A 156 -6.78 13.65 -3.23
C GLN A 156 -7.28 12.65 -4.29
N PHE A 157 -8.38 11.94 -4.00
CA PHE A 157 -9.08 11.11 -4.99
C PHE A 157 -10.60 11.32 -4.94
N ASP A 158 -11.27 11.08 -6.06
CA ASP A 158 -12.72 11.30 -6.17
C ASP A 158 -13.52 10.18 -5.50
N PRO A 159 -14.64 10.47 -4.82
CA PRO A 159 -15.55 9.46 -4.31
C PRO A 159 -16.33 8.82 -5.47
N VAL A 160 -16.01 7.56 -5.77
CA VAL A 160 -16.63 6.80 -6.86
C VAL A 160 -16.91 5.37 -6.39
N TRP A 161 -18.17 4.97 -6.46
CA TRP A 161 -18.63 3.65 -6.07
C TRP A 161 -17.97 2.57 -6.93
N GLU A 162 -17.51 1.49 -6.30
CA GLU A 162 -16.79 0.36 -6.94
C GLU A 162 -15.48 0.75 -7.66
N GLN A 163 -14.92 1.92 -7.37
CA GLN A 163 -13.61 2.34 -7.90
C GLN A 163 -12.68 2.87 -6.82
N THR A 164 -13.19 3.76 -5.96
CA THR A 164 -12.46 4.28 -4.80
C THR A 164 -13.18 4.00 -3.50
N ILE A 165 -14.50 3.75 -3.53
CA ILE A 165 -15.30 3.39 -2.37
C ILE A 165 -15.89 2.00 -2.60
N PHE A 166 -15.64 1.09 -1.66
CA PHE A 166 -16.06 -0.31 -1.74
C PHE A 166 -16.80 -0.71 -0.47
N GLY A 167 -17.77 -1.62 -0.59
CA GLY A 167 -18.16 -2.49 0.50
C GLY A 167 -17.15 -3.62 0.67
N HIS A 168 -17.00 -4.16 1.88
CA HIS A 168 -16.06 -5.28 2.12
C HIS A 168 -16.28 -6.46 1.15
N ARG A 169 -17.54 -6.80 0.83
CA ARG A 169 -17.87 -7.87 -0.12
C ARG A 169 -17.35 -7.67 -1.55
N ASP A 170 -17.00 -6.46 -1.94
CA ASP A 170 -16.46 -6.19 -3.29
C ASP A 170 -15.01 -6.67 -3.42
N LEU A 171 -14.32 -6.82 -2.28
CA LEU A 171 -12.90 -7.16 -2.21
C LEU A 171 -12.64 -8.53 -1.58
N SER A 172 -13.66 -9.18 -1.01
CA SER A 172 -13.53 -10.45 -0.29
C SER A 172 -14.86 -11.20 -0.24
N ALA A 173 -14.80 -12.53 -0.14
CA ALA A 173 -15.98 -13.37 0.00
C ALA A 173 -16.59 -13.27 1.42
N THR A 174 -17.45 -12.27 1.63
CA THR A 174 -18.09 -11.99 2.93
C THR A 174 -19.49 -11.41 2.75
N ALA A 175 -20.34 -11.53 3.78
CA ALA A 175 -21.62 -10.82 3.84
C ALA A 175 -21.45 -9.34 4.27
N CYS A 176 -20.31 -8.93 4.80
CA CYS A 176 -20.07 -7.53 5.16
C CYS A 176 -20.12 -6.63 3.90
N PRO A 177 -20.78 -5.45 3.90
CA PRO A 177 -21.32 -4.70 5.03
C PRO A 177 -22.80 -4.95 5.31
N GLY A 178 -23.35 -6.09 4.88
CA GLY A 178 -24.75 -6.46 5.06
C GLY A 178 -25.62 -5.97 3.92
N ARG A 179 -26.61 -6.78 3.50
CA ARG A 179 -27.47 -6.48 2.34
C ARG A 179 -28.17 -5.12 2.40
N TYR A 180 -28.62 -4.69 3.58
CA TYR A 180 -29.37 -3.44 3.71
C TYR A 180 -28.48 -2.21 3.65
N LEU A 181 -27.26 -2.26 4.21
CA LEU A 181 -26.31 -1.16 4.07
C LEU A 181 -25.70 -1.15 2.68
N TYR A 182 -25.32 -2.32 2.14
CA TYR A 182 -24.72 -2.42 0.82
C TYR A 182 -25.61 -1.81 -0.28
N ALA A 183 -26.93 -2.07 -0.24
CA ALA A 183 -27.90 -1.48 -1.16
C ALA A 183 -27.97 0.07 -1.09
N GLN A 184 -27.55 0.68 0.03
CA GLN A 184 -27.57 2.13 0.23
C GLN A 184 -26.24 2.80 -0.18
N LEU A 185 -25.16 2.03 -0.35
CA LEU A 185 -23.82 2.59 -0.57
C LEU A 185 -23.69 3.46 -1.82
N PRO A 186 -24.27 3.12 -2.99
CA PRO A 186 -24.26 4.02 -4.14
C PRO A 186 -24.82 5.41 -3.79
N GLY A 187 -25.96 5.47 -3.10
CA GLY A 187 -26.58 6.73 -2.69
C GLY A 187 -25.80 7.47 -1.59
N VAL A 188 -25.06 6.75 -0.72
CA VAL A 188 -24.11 7.38 0.22
C VAL A 188 -22.93 8.00 -0.52
N VAL A 189 -22.40 7.34 -1.54
CA VAL A 189 -21.30 7.86 -2.36
C VAL A 189 -21.76 9.08 -3.18
N ASP A 190 -22.98 9.07 -3.71
CA ASP A 190 -23.55 10.25 -4.38
C ASP A 190 -23.68 11.43 -3.43
N ARG A 191 -24.17 11.21 -2.20
CA ARG A 191 -24.16 12.23 -1.14
C ARG A 191 -22.74 12.73 -0.86
N ALA A 192 -21.78 11.83 -0.71
CA ALA A 192 -20.38 12.18 -0.48
C ALA A 192 -19.79 13.01 -1.63
N ARG A 193 -20.16 12.72 -2.88
CA ARG A 193 -19.73 13.49 -4.06
C ARG A 193 -20.25 14.93 -4.03
N VAL A 194 -21.49 15.14 -3.57
CA VAL A 194 -22.04 16.50 -3.38
C VAL A 194 -21.21 17.26 -2.33
N PHE A 195 -20.95 16.65 -1.17
CA PHE A 195 -20.12 17.28 -0.13
C PHE A 195 -18.69 17.53 -0.60
N TYR A 196 -18.09 16.57 -1.29
CA TYR A 196 -16.76 16.69 -1.89
C TYR A 196 -16.69 17.86 -2.88
N GLY A 197 -17.76 18.13 -3.64
CA GLY A 197 -17.87 19.26 -4.55
C GLY A 197 -18.13 20.62 -3.90
N SER A 198 -18.33 20.68 -2.58
CA SER A 198 -18.53 21.95 -1.86
C SER A 198 -17.34 22.90 -2.02
N GLU A 199 -17.60 24.21 -1.89
CA GLU A 199 -16.53 25.23 -1.96
C GLU A 199 -15.48 25.02 -0.86
N GLU A 200 -15.91 24.67 0.36
CA GLU A 200 -15.04 24.40 1.50
C GLU A 200 -14.05 23.27 1.22
N LEU A 201 -14.55 22.08 0.84
CA LEU A 201 -13.67 20.94 0.57
C LEU A 201 -12.85 21.13 -0.70
N SER A 202 -13.37 21.88 -1.69
CA SER A 202 -12.62 22.22 -2.89
C SER A 202 -11.44 23.15 -2.59
N ALA A 203 -11.64 24.15 -1.74
CA ALA A 203 -10.57 25.02 -1.25
C ALA A 203 -9.52 24.23 -0.45
N GLU A 204 -9.96 23.30 0.41
CA GLU A 204 -9.06 22.45 1.18
C GLU A 204 -8.24 21.52 0.28
N ARG A 205 -8.82 20.93 -0.78
CA ARG A 205 -8.04 20.15 -1.75
C ARG A 205 -6.97 21.00 -2.43
N ALA A 206 -7.32 22.22 -2.85
CA ALA A 206 -6.36 23.12 -3.47
C ALA A 206 -5.20 23.47 -2.51
N ARG A 207 -5.51 23.70 -1.22
CA ARG A 207 -4.51 23.94 -0.17
C ARG A 207 -3.57 22.76 0.02
N ILE A 208 -4.11 21.54 0.10
CA ILE A 208 -3.31 20.30 0.24
C ILE A 208 -2.43 20.11 -0.99
N ALA A 209 -2.98 20.25 -2.19
CA ALA A 209 -2.24 20.10 -3.45
C ALA A 209 -1.09 21.13 -3.57
N GLN A 210 -1.32 22.37 -3.17
CA GLN A 210 -0.28 23.40 -3.14
C GLN A 210 0.85 23.02 -2.18
N MET A 211 0.51 22.63 -0.94
CA MET A 211 1.48 22.20 0.06
C MET A 211 2.31 21.01 -0.44
N GLU A 212 1.69 20.01 -1.07
CA GLU A 212 2.41 18.89 -1.67
C GLU A 212 3.35 19.30 -2.80
N CYS A 213 2.94 20.27 -3.63
CA CYS A 213 3.78 20.79 -4.70
C CYS A 213 5.03 21.47 -4.11
N GLU A 214 4.84 22.33 -3.12
CA GLU A 214 5.93 23.01 -2.41
C GLU A 214 6.88 22.01 -1.76
N ASP A 215 6.38 20.94 -1.12
CA ASP A 215 7.24 19.91 -0.54
C ASP A 215 8.02 19.11 -1.58
N LYS A 216 7.40 18.80 -2.72
CA LYS A 216 8.09 18.14 -3.84
C LYS A 216 9.21 19.04 -4.38
N GLU A 217 8.96 20.34 -4.51
CA GLU A 217 9.97 21.32 -4.92
C GLU A 217 11.11 21.45 -3.90
N ARG A 218 10.79 21.58 -2.61
CA ARG A 218 11.77 21.58 -1.51
C ARG A 218 12.65 20.35 -1.56
N GLN A 219 12.06 19.16 -1.72
CA GLN A 219 12.81 17.90 -1.75
C GLN A 219 13.69 17.78 -3.01
N ARG A 220 13.21 18.25 -4.17
CA ARG A 220 14.01 18.31 -5.40
C ARG A 220 15.21 19.26 -5.24
N ALA A 221 15.00 20.43 -4.64
CA ALA A 221 16.07 21.38 -4.35
C ALA A 221 17.12 20.80 -3.40
N LEU A 222 16.70 20.17 -2.30
CA LEU A 222 17.59 19.48 -1.36
C LEU A 222 18.39 18.36 -2.03
N THR A 223 17.75 17.58 -2.89
CA THR A 223 18.40 16.48 -3.62
C THR A 223 19.45 17.03 -4.60
N ARG A 224 19.12 18.11 -5.34
CA ARG A 224 20.05 18.79 -6.24
C ARG A 224 21.26 19.35 -5.51
N ALA A 225 21.06 20.01 -4.37
CA ALA A 225 22.13 20.55 -3.54
C ALA A 225 23.07 19.44 -3.02
N LYS A 226 22.52 18.30 -2.57
CA LYS A 226 23.30 17.14 -2.14
C LYS A 226 24.14 16.54 -3.27
N MET A 227 23.60 16.46 -4.49
CA MET A 227 24.33 15.97 -5.67
C MET A 227 25.48 16.91 -6.05
N GLU A 228 25.27 18.23 -5.98
CA GLU A 228 26.29 19.22 -6.26
C GLU A 228 27.42 19.20 -5.22
N GLU A 229 27.08 19.09 -3.94
CA GLU A 229 28.06 18.94 -2.86
C GLU A 229 28.89 17.65 -3.03
N ALA A 230 28.25 16.53 -3.36
CA ALA A 230 28.93 15.27 -3.62
C ALA A 230 29.89 15.37 -4.82
N ARG A 231 29.45 16.04 -5.91
CA ARG A 231 30.31 16.30 -7.08
C ARG A 231 31.51 17.17 -6.71
N ARG A 232 31.31 18.23 -5.92
CA ARG A 232 32.39 19.11 -5.44
C ARG A 232 33.40 18.36 -4.57
N LYS A 233 32.94 17.52 -3.64
CA LYS A 233 33.81 16.67 -2.81
C LYS A 233 34.59 15.66 -3.66
N ASN A 234 33.95 15.05 -4.66
CA ASN A 234 34.62 14.13 -5.57
C ASN A 234 35.70 14.82 -6.42
N MET A 235 35.46 16.05 -6.90
CA MET A 235 36.48 16.84 -7.58
C MET A 235 37.64 17.24 -6.66
N ALA A 236 37.34 17.63 -5.42
CA ALA A 236 38.38 18.00 -4.44
C ALA A 236 39.26 16.80 -4.03
N ASN A 237 38.69 15.59 -4.00
CA ASN A 237 39.40 14.35 -3.68
C ASN A 237 39.98 13.64 -4.92
N ALA A 238 39.84 14.21 -6.12
CA ALA A 238 40.44 13.68 -7.32
C ALA A 238 41.97 13.84 -7.21
N ARG A 239 42.68 12.71 -7.12
CA ARG A 239 44.16 12.68 -7.09
C ARG A 239 44.69 13.32 -8.38
N PRO A 240 45.75 14.17 -8.32
CA PRO A 240 46.33 14.76 -9.53
C PRO A 240 46.66 13.66 -10.54
N SER A 241 46.22 13.82 -11.79
CA SER A 241 46.62 12.91 -12.86
C SER A 241 48.13 12.97 -13.00
N HIS A 242 48.80 11.83 -12.82
CA HIS A 242 50.22 11.71 -13.15
C HIS A 242 50.40 12.10 -14.63
N PRO A 243 51.44 12.90 -14.96
CA PRO A 243 51.65 13.34 -16.34
C PRO A 243 51.80 12.12 -17.24
N THR A 244 50.98 12.06 -18.29
CA THR A 244 51.07 11.05 -19.33
C THR A 244 52.48 11.13 -19.96
N PRO A 245 53.22 10.01 -20.14
CA PRO A 245 54.49 10.08 -20.82
C PRO A 245 54.27 10.50 -22.27
N SER A 246 54.82 11.65 -22.65
CA SER A 246 54.85 12.11 -24.04
C SER A 246 55.83 11.26 -24.85
N ALA A 247 55.35 10.20 -25.49
CA ALA A 247 55.92 9.66 -26.74
C ALA A 247 55.07 8.49 -27.28
N PRO A 248 54.74 8.45 -28.59
CA PRO A 248 54.34 7.20 -29.22
C PRO A 248 55.57 6.29 -29.34
N GLN A 249 55.53 5.11 -28.71
CA GLN A 249 56.58 4.10 -28.91
C GLN A 249 56.46 3.51 -30.32
N SER A 250 57.57 3.53 -31.07
CA SER A 250 57.69 2.93 -32.40
C SER A 250 57.41 1.43 -32.38
N PRO A 251 56.78 0.86 -33.42
CA PRO A 251 56.48 -0.57 -33.47
C PRO A 251 57.76 -1.40 -33.65
N LEU A 252 58.04 -2.27 -32.68
CA LEU A 252 59.07 -3.32 -32.78
C LEU A 252 58.67 -4.38 -33.83
N PRO A 253 59.64 -4.95 -34.58
CA PRO A 253 59.36 -5.95 -35.61
C PRO A 253 58.91 -7.29 -35.01
N LYS A 254 57.93 -7.92 -35.66
CA LYS A 254 57.41 -9.25 -35.27
C LYS A 254 58.46 -10.34 -35.47
N PRO A 255 58.67 -11.27 -34.50
CA PRO A 255 59.46 -12.47 -34.73
C PRO A 255 58.68 -13.50 -35.57
N THR A 256 59.42 -14.21 -36.43
CA THR A 256 58.99 -15.33 -37.29
C THR A 256 58.58 -16.59 -36.50
N PRO A 257 57.72 -17.46 -37.06
CA PRO A 257 57.18 -18.62 -36.35
C PRO A 257 58.15 -19.81 -36.33
N LYS A 258 58.33 -20.43 -35.16
CA LYS A 258 58.99 -21.75 -35.00
C LYS A 258 57.96 -22.89 -34.83
N PRO A 259 58.31 -24.14 -35.15
CA PRO A 259 57.36 -25.23 -35.42
C PRO A 259 56.69 -25.77 -34.16
N GLN A 260 55.40 -26.15 -34.28
CA GLN A 260 54.65 -26.84 -33.22
C GLN A 260 55.03 -28.34 -33.13
N PRO A 261 55.31 -28.88 -31.93
CA PRO A 261 55.36 -30.33 -31.70
C PRO A 261 53.94 -30.95 -31.54
N PRO A 262 53.79 -32.27 -31.71
CA PRO A 262 52.52 -32.92 -32.02
C PRO A 262 51.52 -32.95 -30.85
N LYS A 263 50.24 -32.94 -31.22
CA LYS A 263 49.06 -32.98 -30.34
C LYS A 263 49.09 -34.18 -29.39
N ALA A 264 49.13 -33.90 -28.08
CA ALA A 264 48.71 -34.87 -27.06
C ALA A 264 47.19 -34.98 -27.08
N ALA A 265 46.69 -36.23 -27.07
CA ALA A 265 45.27 -36.57 -27.11
C ALA A 265 44.51 -35.97 -25.92
N ARG A 266 43.37 -35.34 -26.21
CA ARG A 266 42.39 -34.88 -25.21
C ARG A 266 41.90 -36.07 -24.39
N PRO A 267 41.83 -35.98 -23.05
CA PRO A 267 40.89 -36.79 -22.29
C PRO A 267 39.47 -36.41 -22.73
N GLN A 268 38.68 -37.43 -23.06
CA GLN A 268 37.24 -37.31 -23.35
C GLN A 268 36.55 -36.55 -22.20
N PRO A 269 35.72 -35.53 -22.44
CA PRO A 269 34.86 -34.99 -21.40
C PRO A 269 33.79 -36.04 -21.08
N GLU A 270 33.76 -36.46 -19.82
CA GLU A 270 32.69 -37.27 -19.24
C GLU A 270 31.33 -36.65 -19.58
N ILE A 271 30.50 -37.44 -20.26
CA ILE A 271 29.11 -37.12 -20.55
C ILE A 271 28.36 -37.09 -19.22
N LYS A 272 28.16 -35.89 -18.66
CA LYS A 272 27.24 -35.68 -17.54
C LYS A 272 25.84 -36.05 -18.01
N LYS A 273 25.31 -37.13 -17.42
CA LYS A 273 23.92 -37.57 -17.59
C LYS A 273 22.95 -36.41 -17.28
N PRO A 274 21.80 -36.33 -17.97
CA PRO A 274 20.78 -35.32 -17.67
C PRO A 274 20.33 -35.46 -16.21
N ASN A 275 20.31 -34.35 -15.47
CA ASN A 275 19.79 -34.30 -14.11
C ASN A 275 18.34 -34.83 -14.09
N MET A 276 18.12 -35.93 -13.39
CA MET A 276 16.79 -36.39 -13.03
C MET A 276 16.12 -35.37 -12.10
N ARG A 277 14.82 -35.12 -12.34
CA ARG A 277 13.96 -34.38 -11.41
C ARG A 277 13.91 -35.11 -10.06
N PRO A 278 13.85 -34.40 -8.92
CA PRO A 278 13.58 -35.02 -7.62
C PRO A 278 12.21 -35.71 -7.63
N ASP A 279 12.16 -36.93 -7.10
CA ASP A 279 10.91 -37.70 -6.93
C ASP A 279 9.97 -36.99 -5.95
N ILE A 280 8.80 -36.61 -6.45
CA ILE A 280 7.66 -36.17 -5.64
C ILE A 280 6.94 -37.45 -5.16
N PRO A 281 6.71 -37.65 -3.85
CA PRO A 281 5.91 -38.77 -3.38
C PRO A 281 4.49 -38.70 -3.95
N LYS A 282 4.00 -39.79 -4.54
CA LYS A 282 2.61 -39.91 -5.01
C LYS A 282 1.62 -39.69 -3.85
N PRO A 283 0.50 -38.97 -4.05
CA PRO A 283 -0.57 -38.95 -3.06
C PRO A 283 -1.14 -40.35 -2.87
N GLN A 284 -1.32 -40.76 -1.61
CA GLN A 284 -1.99 -42.00 -1.26
C GLN A 284 -3.46 -41.93 -1.72
N ASN A 285 -3.90 -42.98 -2.39
CA ASN A 285 -5.25 -43.16 -2.88
C ASN A 285 -6.20 -43.44 -1.70
N ILE A 286 -6.74 -42.38 -1.08
CA ILE A 286 -7.78 -42.50 -0.05
C ILE A 286 -9.10 -42.79 -0.77
N LYS A 287 -9.63 -44.00 -0.61
CA LYS A 287 -10.98 -44.37 -1.06
C LYS A 287 -12.01 -43.44 -0.40
N PRO A 288 -13.06 -42.99 -1.12
CA PRO A 288 -14.09 -42.16 -0.53
C PRO A 288 -14.91 -42.98 0.47
N THR A 289 -14.76 -42.70 1.76
CA THR A 289 -15.67 -43.18 2.80
C THR A 289 -16.93 -42.31 2.75
N GLN A 290 -18.05 -42.90 2.36
CA GLN A 290 -19.37 -42.29 2.49
C GLN A 290 -19.58 -41.81 3.94
N ARG A 291 -19.72 -40.51 4.15
CA ARG A 291 -20.32 -40.00 5.39
C ARG A 291 -21.83 -40.08 5.25
N ARG A 292 -22.44 -40.96 6.04
CA ARG A 292 -23.87 -40.90 6.37
C ARG A 292 -24.19 -39.52 6.91
N ILE A 293 -25.23 -38.93 6.33
CA ILE A 293 -26.09 -37.96 6.99
C ILE A 293 -26.71 -38.70 8.19
N ALA A 294 -26.58 -38.12 9.38
CA ALA A 294 -27.39 -38.44 10.53
C ALA A 294 -28.07 -37.14 10.97
N ASP A 295 -29.35 -37.29 11.25
CA ASP A 295 -30.37 -36.28 11.57
C ASP A 295 -30.03 -35.34 12.73
#